data_AF-F7VHX5-F1
#
_entry.id   AF-F7VHX5-F1
#
_cell.length_a   1.000
_cell.length_b   1.000
_cell.length_c   1.000
_cell.angle_alpha   90.00
_cell.angle_beta   90.00
_cell.angle_gamma   90.00
#
_symmetry.space_group_name_H-M   'P 1'
#
loop_
_entity.id
_entity.type
_entity.pdbx_description
1 polymer ?
#
loop_
_entity_poly.entity_id
_entity_poly.type
_entity_poly.pdbx_seq_one_letter_code
_entity_poly.pdbx_strand_id
1 'polypeptide(L)'
;MGPRLDVEKIGDKTVIHNYGHGGSGWSLSWGSADIAVGKAAATLDKKIAVIGCGVIGLTSALTAQRAGMDVTIYTKDLLPHTRSVRANGSWTPDSRVALTKPAGDAFPALWEQMARYSWKTYRDYLGLPGNPIDFRDNYILSDIPFDQKHFPPPQPGAGDYSTTGKPQHTSEFADYGDLIRDIIPNPEEIDPKDNPFPVAHARRANMMMFNFGAYGHLLLSEFYQAGGKIVIREFHNPGDLKSLPEDVIINCPGYAAHDWWQDKTLIPVRGQTTWLPPQADALYGVEYKGAALLSKTDGVMVQALDFSHTLGEMVGVGNSFEHADRSEAEQAIGIFEDLFARMGKEHV
;
A
#
# COMPACT_ATOMS: atom_id res chain seq x y z
N MET A 1 13.44 -2.12 -9.14
CA MET A 1 13.12 -3.50 -8.74
C MET A 1 11.65 -3.51 -8.33
N GLY A 2 10.92 -4.59 -8.57
CA GLY A 2 9.60 -4.80 -7.97
C GLY A 2 9.70 -5.46 -6.58
N PRO A 3 8.58 -5.92 -6.01
CA PRO A 3 8.57 -6.71 -4.78
C PRO A 3 9.47 -7.94 -4.90
N ARG A 4 10.18 -8.28 -3.83
CA ARG A 4 11.02 -9.48 -3.77
C ARG A 4 10.14 -10.70 -3.50
N LEU A 5 10.09 -11.60 -4.49
CA LEU A 5 9.26 -12.80 -4.47
C LEU A 5 10.06 -14.10 -4.70
N ASP A 6 11.39 -14.06 -4.83
CA ASP A 6 12.23 -15.24 -5.07
C ASP A 6 12.28 -16.21 -3.88
N VAL A 7 12.85 -17.39 -4.15
CA VAL A 7 13.09 -18.45 -3.16
C VAL A 7 14.58 -18.57 -2.92
N GLU A 8 14.99 -18.56 -1.66
CA GLU A 8 16.37 -18.67 -1.20
C GLU A 8 16.52 -19.82 -0.20
N LYS A 9 17.71 -20.45 -0.12
CA LYS A 9 18.05 -21.48 0.88
C LYS A 9 18.91 -20.89 1.99
N ILE A 10 18.47 -21.04 3.24
CA ILE A 10 19.24 -20.64 4.43
C ILE A 10 19.54 -21.90 5.27
N GLY A 11 20.70 -22.52 5.02
CA GLY A 11 20.94 -23.88 5.50
C GLY A 11 19.89 -24.82 4.89
N ASP A 12 19.21 -25.60 5.72
CA ASP A 12 18.18 -26.53 5.27
C ASP A 12 16.82 -25.85 5.00
N LYS A 13 16.64 -24.61 5.48
CA LYS A 13 15.38 -23.85 5.37
C LYS A 13 15.15 -23.33 3.95
N THR A 14 13.92 -23.45 3.47
CA THR A 14 13.43 -22.82 2.24
C THR A 14 12.73 -21.52 2.59
N VAL A 15 13.28 -20.39 2.13
CA VAL A 15 12.76 -19.05 2.41
C VAL A 15 12.14 -18.48 1.14
N ILE A 16 10.83 -18.22 1.15
CA ILE A 16 10.11 -17.52 0.08
C ILE A 16 9.96 -16.06 0.49
N HIS A 17 10.51 -15.14 -0.29
CA HIS A 17 10.38 -13.72 0.01
C HIS A 17 9.01 -13.18 -0.39
N ASN A 18 8.48 -12.25 0.39
CA ASN A 18 7.27 -11.50 0.06
C ASN A 18 7.31 -10.11 0.73
N TYR A 19 8.14 -9.21 0.20
CA TYR A 19 8.30 -7.85 0.72
C TYR A 19 8.71 -6.85 -0.36
N GLY A 20 8.74 -5.54 -0.03
CA GLY A 20 9.17 -4.50 -0.99
C GLY A 20 8.06 -4.00 -1.91
N HIS A 21 6.81 -3.95 -1.44
CA HIS A 21 5.63 -3.58 -2.24
C HIS A 21 5.42 -2.07 -2.44
N GLY A 22 6.36 -1.21 -2.02
CA GLY A 22 6.19 0.24 -2.09
C GLY A 22 4.91 0.73 -1.39
N GLY A 23 4.21 1.67 -2.01
CA GLY A 23 2.90 2.16 -1.57
C GLY A 23 1.75 1.19 -1.85
N SER A 24 2.01 0.04 -2.49
CA SER A 24 1.00 -0.88 -3.01
C SER A 24 0.72 -2.07 -2.10
N GLY A 25 1.33 -2.11 -0.90
CA GLY A 25 1.32 -3.28 -0.02
C GLY A 25 -0.08 -3.77 0.39
N TRP A 26 -1.03 -2.86 0.66
CA TRP A 26 -2.42 -3.27 0.91
C TRP A 26 -3.08 -3.75 -0.38
N SER A 27 -3.05 -2.94 -1.43
CA SER A 27 -3.69 -3.25 -2.72
C SER A 27 -3.30 -4.61 -3.29
N LEU A 28 -2.04 -5.04 -3.12
CA LEU A 28 -1.52 -6.29 -3.69
C LEU A 28 -1.44 -7.47 -2.71
N SER A 29 -1.85 -7.29 -1.44
CA SER A 29 -1.49 -8.23 -0.37
C SER A 29 -2.01 -9.67 -0.57
N TRP A 30 -3.18 -9.83 -1.18
CA TRP A 30 -3.75 -11.16 -1.44
C TRP A 30 -3.14 -11.82 -2.67
N GLY A 31 -2.87 -11.04 -3.71
CA GLY A 31 -2.26 -11.52 -4.94
C GLY A 31 -0.79 -11.90 -4.73
N SER A 32 -0.02 -11.11 -3.99
CA SER A 32 1.36 -11.48 -3.65
C SER A 32 1.41 -12.68 -2.71
N ALA A 33 0.44 -12.79 -1.79
CA ALA A 33 0.25 -13.98 -0.97
C ALA A 33 -0.02 -15.23 -1.80
N ASP A 34 -0.88 -15.16 -2.83
CA ASP A 34 -1.16 -16.29 -3.73
C ASP A 34 0.12 -16.80 -4.42
N ILE A 35 0.96 -15.88 -4.92
CA ILE A 35 2.27 -16.22 -5.51
C ILE A 35 3.19 -16.89 -4.48
N ALA A 36 3.34 -16.29 -3.30
CA ALA A 36 4.25 -16.78 -2.27
C ALA A 36 3.80 -18.16 -1.72
N VAL A 37 2.50 -18.33 -1.49
CA VAL A 37 1.92 -19.59 -1.03
C VAL A 37 1.97 -20.66 -2.11
N GLY A 38 1.83 -20.31 -3.39
CA GLY A 38 2.05 -21.24 -4.50
C GLY A 38 3.47 -21.82 -4.49
N LYS A 39 4.48 -20.99 -4.19
CA LYS A 39 5.88 -21.43 -4.04
C LYS A 39 6.08 -22.30 -2.79
N ALA A 40 5.44 -21.94 -1.68
CA ALA A 40 5.45 -22.77 -0.48
C ALA A 40 4.79 -24.14 -0.74
N ALA A 41 3.64 -24.18 -1.42
CA ALA A 41 2.92 -25.41 -1.74
C ALA A 41 3.74 -26.37 -2.61
N ALA A 42 4.59 -25.86 -3.50
CA ALA A 42 5.49 -26.67 -4.33
C ALA A 42 6.52 -27.48 -3.52
N THR A 43 6.76 -27.14 -2.25
CA THR A 43 7.64 -27.90 -1.35
C THR A 43 6.96 -29.14 -0.74
N LEU A 44 5.62 -29.20 -0.79
CA LEU A 44 4.77 -30.21 -0.14
C LEU A 44 4.78 -30.19 1.40
N ASP A 45 5.51 -29.27 2.01
CA ASP A 45 5.46 -29.07 3.46
C ASP A 45 4.12 -28.49 3.90
N LYS A 46 3.64 -28.98 5.04
CA LYS A 46 2.38 -28.53 5.65
C LYS A 46 2.56 -27.55 6.78
N LYS A 47 3.76 -27.43 7.35
CA LYS A 47 4.06 -26.52 8.46
C LYS A 47 4.84 -25.32 7.94
N ILE A 48 4.22 -24.15 7.98
CA ILE A 48 4.77 -22.93 7.41
C ILE A 48 5.00 -21.90 8.50
N ALA A 49 6.21 -21.35 8.55
CA ALA A 49 6.47 -20.13 9.30
C ALA A 49 6.20 -18.92 8.41
N VAL A 50 5.58 -17.87 8.96
CA VAL A 50 5.47 -16.56 8.32
C VAL A 50 6.19 -15.54 9.19
N ILE A 51 7.12 -14.77 8.61
CA ILE A 51 7.86 -13.73 9.35
C ILE A 51 7.20 -12.38 9.10
N GLY A 52 6.64 -11.78 10.14
CA GLY A 52 5.96 -10.48 10.08
C GLY A 52 4.43 -10.60 10.07
N CYS A 53 3.77 -9.73 10.84
CA CYS A 53 2.31 -9.65 10.96
C CYS A 53 1.75 -8.32 10.43
N GLY A 54 2.46 -7.67 9.50
CA GLY A 54 1.87 -6.62 8.66
C GLY A 54 0.88 -7.21 7.66
N VAL A 55 0.24 -6.37 6.84
CA VAL A 55 -0.81 -6.82 5.91
C VAL A 55 -0.34 -7.97 5.02
N ILE A 56 0.86 -7.87 4.43
CA ILE A 56 1.43 -8.91 3.55
C ILE A 56 1.63 -10.24 4.30
N GLY A 57 2.13 -10.18 5.54
CA GLY A 57 2.35 -11.37 6.35
C GLY A 57 1.04 -12.04 6.73
N LEU A 58 0.07 -11.26 7.22
CA LEU A 58 -1.22 -11.78 7.65
C LEU A 58 -2.04 -12.35 6.49
N THR A 59 -2.05 -11.71 5.32
CA THR A 59 -2.72 -12.29 4.14
C THR A 59 -1.99 -13.52 3.61
N SER A 60 -0.65 -13.55 3.64
CA SER A 60 0.12 -14.76 3.30
C SER A 60 -0.22 -15.93 4.23
N ALA A 61 -0.34 -15.67 5.52
CA ALA A 61 -0.71 -16.67 6.52
C ALA A 61 -2.13 -17.21 6.31
N LEU A 62 -3.11 -16.33 6.07
CA LEU A 62 -4.49 -16.72 5.77
C LEU A 62 -4.60 -17.49 4.46
N THR A 63 -3.90 -17.05 3.40
CA THR A 63 -3.86 -17.78 2.13
C THR A 63 -3.27 -19.18 2.31
N ALA A 64 -2.20 -19.33 3.11
CA ALA A 64 -1.62 -20.62 3.44
C ALA A 64 -2.59 -21.52 4.25
N GLN A 65 -3.30 -20.98 5.24
CA GLN A 65 -4.32 -21.72 5.97
C GLN A 65 -5.46 -22.19 5.06
N ARG A 66 -5.92 -21.32 4.14
CA ARG A 66 -6.93 -21.66 3.12
C ARG A 66 -6.44 -22.75 2.17
N ALA A 67 -5.13 -22.87 1.96
CA ALA A 67 -4.50 -23.97 1.23
C ALA A 67 -4.27 -25.25 2.08
N GLY A 68 -4.76 -25.27 3.33
CA GLY A 68 -4.67 -26.43 4.23
C GLY A 68 -3.29 -26.62 4.86
N MET A 69 -2.57 -25.53 5.13
CA MET A 69 -1.29 -25.54 5.84
C MET A 69 -1.46 -25.11 7.31
N ASP A 70 -0.64 -25.69 8.19
CA ASP A 70 -0.48 -25.28 9.58
C ASP A 70 0.49 -24.09 9.65
N VAL A 71 0.00 -22.93 10.10
CA VAL A 71 0.75 -21.67 10.03
C VAL A 71 1.10 -21.12 11.41
N THR A 72 2.38 -20.80 11.60
CA THR A 72 2.87 -19.99 12.73
C THR A 72 3.40 -18.66 12.20
N ILE A 73 2.84 -17.53 12.65
CA ILE A 73 3.41 -16.20 12.43
C ILE A 73 4.43 -15.92 13.54
N TYR A 74 5.65 -15.55 13.17
CA TYR A 74 6.66 -15.01 14.06
C TYR A 74 6.80 -13.52 13.80
N THR A 75 6.62 -12.69 14.82
CA THR A 75 6.60 -11.24 14.60
C THR A 75 7.00 -10.44 15.84
N LYS A 76 7.56 -9.25 15.61
CA LYS A 76 7.78 -8.26 16.66
C LYS A 76 6.48 -7.55 17.04
N ASP A 77 5.71 -7.14 16.03
CA ASP A 77 4.52 -6.30 16.16
C ASP A 77 3.33 -6.93 15.43
N LEU A 78 2.15 -6.93 16.05
CA LEU A 78 0.90 -7.31 15.40
C LEU A 78 0.39 -6.19 14.50
N LEU A 79 -0.41 -6.52 13.48
CA LEU A 79 -0.91 -5.60 12.46
C LEU A 79 -1.28 -4.19 12.95
N PRO A 80 -2.09 -3.98 14.02
CA PRO A 80 -2.45 -2.62 14.46
C PRO A 80 -1.27 -1.76 14.91
N HIS A 81 -0.09 -2.34 15.11
CA HIS A 81 1.15 -1.65 15.50
C HIS A 81 2.25 -1.70 14.43
N THR A 82 1.95 -2.27 13.26
CA THR A 82 2.93 -2.35 12.16
C THR A 82 2.91 -1.09 11.30
N ARG A 83 3.90 -0.96 10.40
CA ARG A 83 3.91 0.10 9.38
C ARG A 83 2.71 0.05 8.43
N SER A 84 2.01 -1.09 8.32
CA SER A 84 0.83 -1.22 7.46
C SER A 84 -0.26 -0.22 7.84
N VAL A 85 -0.42 0.12 9.13
CA VAL A 85 -1.45 1.09 9.57
C VAL A 85 -1.01 2.55 9.48
N ARG A 86 0.19 2.82 8.95
CA ARG A 86 0.65 4.18 8.63
C ARG A 86 0.32 4.60 7.18
N ALA A 87 -0.17 3.67 6.36
CA ALA A 87 -0.59 3.92 4.98
C ALA A 87 -1.84 4.83 4.93
N ASN A 88 -2.18 5.31 3.73
CA ASN A 88 -3.39 6.10 3.54
C ASN A 88 -4.68 5.24 3.63
N GLY A 89 -4.62 4.03 3.08
CA GLY A 89 -5.72 3.08 3.08
C GLY A 89 -6.60 3.17 1.84
N SER A 90 -6.10 3.68 0.72
CA SER A 90 -6.77 3.64 -0.58
C SER A 90 -6.20 2.52 -1.47
N TRP A 91 -7.00 2.05 -2.42
CA TRP A 91 -6.54 1.16 -3.48
C TRP A 91 -5.62 1.90 -4.47
N THR A 92 -4.32 1.71 -4.30
CA THR A 92 -3.24 2.23 -5.16
C THR A 92 -2.28 1.10 -5.52
N PRO A 93 -2.60 0.25 -6.51
CA PRO A 93 -1.90 -1.02 -6.75
C PRO A 93 -0.53 -0.89 -7.40
N ASP A 94 -0.21 0.24 -8.03
CA ASP A 94 1.09 0.52 -8.67
C ASP A 94 1.90 1.61 -7.98
N SER A 95 1.37 2.29 -6.95
CA SER A 95 2.08 3.36 -6.23
C SER A 95 3.45 2.89 -5.75
N ARG A 96 4.49 3.40 -6.42
CA ARG A 96 5.91 3.10 -6.21
C ARG A 96 6.19 1.60 -6.07
N VAL A 97 5.40 0.74 -6.73
CA VAL A 97 5.50 -0.72 -6.58
C VAL A 97 6.81 -1.26 -7.18
N ALA A 98 7.29 -0.59 -8.23
CA ALA A 98 8.48 -0.97 -8.93
C ALA A 98 9.12 0.21 -9.66
N LEU A 99 10.41 0.05 -9.93
CA LEU A 99 11.09 0.78 -11.01
C LEU A 99 11.02 -0.06 -12.28
N THR A 100 10.61 0.54 -13.39
CA THR A 100 10.30 -0.15 -14.66
C THR A 100 11.50 -0.93 -15.18
N LYS A 101 12.64 -0.27 -15.41
CA LYS A 101 13.83 -0.92 -15.99
C LYS A 101 14.34 -2.11 -15.16
N PRO A 102 14.58 -1.99 -13.84
CA PRO A 102 15.12 -3.11 -13.08
C PRO A 102 14.09 -4.19 -12.73
N ALA A 103 12.79 -3.92 -12.83
CA ALA A 103 11.77 -4.95 -12.61
C ALA A 103 11.68 -5.94 -13.79
N GLY A 104 12.03 -5.49 -14.99
CA GLY A 104 12.06 -6.30 -16.21
C GLY A 104 10.68 -6.53 -16.84
N ASP A 105 10.70 -7.02 -18.08
CA ASP A 105 9.51 -7.04 -18.95
C ASP A 105 8.40 -8.00 -18.51
N ALA A 106 8.71 -8.98 -17.64
CA ALA A 106 7.73 -9.91 -17.10
C ALA A 106 6.92 -9.31 -15.94
N PHE A 107 7.40 -8.22 -15.33
CA PHE A 107 6.78 -7.67 -14.13
C PHE A 107 5.38 -7.11 -14.33
N PRO A 108 5.04 -6.39 -15.43
CA PRO A 108 3.67 -5.91 -15.65
C PRO A 108 2.61 -7.02 -15.61
N ALA A 109 2.87 -8.17 -16.23
CA ALA A 109 1.95 -9.31 -16.23
C ALA A 109 1.81 -9.93 -14.82
N LEU A 110 2.92 -10.04 -14.08
CA LEU A 110 2.89 -10.51 -12.70
C LEU A 110 2.13 -9.54 -11.79
N TRP A 111 2.35 -8.24 -11.97
CA TRP A 111 1.63 -7.18 -11.26
C TRP A 111 0.13 -7.26 -11.53
N GLU A 112 -0.27 -7.42 -12.80
CA GLU A 112 -1.67 -7.50 -13.20
C GLU A 112 -2.35 -8.73 -12.56
N GLN A 113 -1.67 -9.88 -12.54
CA GLN A 113 -2.15 -11.08 -11.84
C GLN A 113 -2.38 -10.78 -10.35
N MET A 114 -1.41 -10.15 -9.67
CA MET A 114 -1.53 -9.82 -8.25
C MET A 114 -2.67 -8.82 -7.98
N ALA A 115 -2.80 -7.80 -8.83
CA ALA A 115 -3.83 -6.76 -8.70
C ALA A 115 -5.24 -7.35 -8.91
N ARG A 116 -5.45 -8.11 -9.99
CA ARG A 116 -6.74 -8.75 -10.29
C ARG A 116 -7.17 -9.73 -9.20
N TYR A 117 -6.24 -10.56 -8.72
CA TYR A 117 -6.51 -11.50 -7.64
C TYR A 117 -6.90 -10.75 -6.36
N SER A 118 -6.13 -9.71 -5.99
CA SER A 118 -6.40 -8.95 -4.78
C SER A 118 -7.74 -8.23 -4.86
N TRP A 119 -8.03 -7.57 -5.97
CA TRP A 119 -9.29 -6.90 -6.22
C TRP A 119 -10.48 -7.85 -6.04
N LYS A 120 -10.40 -9.04 -6.64
CA LYS A 120 -11.43 -10.07 -6.51
C LYS A 120 -11.62 -10.48 -5.05
N THR A 121 -10.53 -10.80 -4.34
CA THR A 121 -10.59 -11.27 -2.94
C THR A 121 -11.12 -10.21 -1.99
N TYR A 122 -10.83 -8.92 -2.24
CA TYR A 122 -11.35 -7.84 -1.41
C TYR A 122 -12.88 -7.71 -1.45
N ARG A 123 -13.52 -8.19 -2.51
CA ARG A 123 -14.99 -8.18 -2.62
C ARG A 123 -15.68 -9.06 -1.58
N ASP A 124 -15.01 -10.10 -1.09
CA ASP A 124 -15.56 -11.02 -0.09
C ASP A 124 -15.77 -10.34 1.28
N TYR A 125 -15.15 -9.18 1.49
CA TYR A 125 -15.24 -8.41 2.73
C TYR A 125 -16.21 -7.22 2.65
N LEU A 126 -16.81 -6.97 1.49
CA LEU A 126 -17.80 -5.89 1.32
C LEU A 126 -19.10 -6.23 2.04
N GLY A 127 -19.69 -5.23 2.71
CA GLY A 127 -20.95 -5.39 3.45
C GLY A 127 -20.83 -6.12 4.79
N LEU A 128 -19.61 -6.50 5.20
CA LEU A 128 -19.38 -7.03 6.54
C LEU A 128 -19.48 -5.94 7.61
N PRO A 129 -19.86 -6.30 8.85
CA PRO A 129 -19.89 -5.36 9.97
C PRO A 129 -18.55 -4.62 10.15
N GLY A 130 -18.64 -3.31 10.36
CA GLY A 130 -17.46 -2.44 10.49
C GLY A 130 -16.84 -2.01 9.16
N ASN A 131 -17.43 -2.37 8.01
CA ASN A 131 -16.98 -1.99 6.67
C ASN A 131 -15.47 -2.18 6.47
N PRO A 132 -14.89 -3.37 6.74
CA PRO A 132 -13.44 -3.58 6.67
C PRO A 132 -12.86 -3.16 5.31
N ILE A 133 -13.60 -3.48 4.25
CA ILE A 133 -13.38 -2.98 2.89
C ILE A 133 -14.63 -2.21 2.49
N ASP A 134 -14.44 -1.08 1.82
CA ASP A 134 -15.52 -0.21 1.42
C ASP A 134 -15.24 0.47 0.08
N PHE A 135 -16.28 1.00 -0.56
CA PHE A 135 -16.16 1.86 -1.74
C PHE A 135 -16.74 3.22 -1.42
N ARG A 136 -15.96 4.27 -1.67
CA ARG A 136 -16.36 5.66 -1.41
C ARG A 136 -16.07 6.53 -2.61
N ASP A 137 -16.85 7.60 -2.73
CA ASP A 137 -16.53 8.63 -3.71
C ASP A 137 -15.18 9.25 -3.37
N ASN A 138 -14.31 9.34 -4.37
CA ASN A 138 -13.09 10.11 -4.30
C ASN A 138 -13.14 11.20 -5.36
N TYR A 139 -12.93 12.44 -4.93
CA TYR A 139 -12.93 13.61 -5.79
C TYR A 139 -11.51 14.07 -6.04
N ILE A 140 -11.10 14.14 -7.30
CA ILE A 140 -9.82 14.73 -7.68
C ILE A 140 -10.12 16.13 -8.21
N LEU A 141 -9.53 17.15 -7.59
CA LEU A 141 -9.80 18.54 -7.87
C LEU A 141 -8.63 19.20 -8.63
N SER A 142 -8.93 20.21 -9.44
CA SER A 142 -7.91 20.96 -10.16
C SER A 142 -8.35 22.38 -10.49
N ASP A 143 -7.40 23.32 -10.40
CA ASP A 143 -7.57 24.70 -10.84
C ASP A 143 -7.33 24.86 -12.35
N ILE A 144 -6.71 23.85 -12.99
CA ILE A 144 -6.43 23.79 -14.43
C ILE A 144 -7.04 22.51 -15.04
N PRO A 145 -7.25 22.44 -16.37
CA PRO A 145 -7.66 21.21 -17.03
C PRO A 145 -6.70 20.03 -16.73
N PHE A 146 -7.25 18.83 -16.55
CA PHE A 146 -6.47 17.65 -16.16
C PHE A 146 -5.44 17.21 -17.21
N ASP A 147 -5.70 17.48 -18.49
CA ASP A 147 -4.79 17.20 -19.60
C ASP A 147 -3.58 18.15 -19.63
N GLN A 148 -3.63 19.27 -18.89
CA GLN A 148 -2.52 20.22 -18.74
C GLN A 148 -1.63 19.93 -17.52
N LYS A 149 -2.00 18.97 -16.66
CA LYS A 149 -1.13 18.53 -15.57
C LYS A 149 0.02 17.71 -16.14
N HIS A 150 1.21 18.30 -16.16
CA HIS A 150 2.43 17.62 -16.60
C HIS A 150 3.51 17.71 -15.53
N PHE A 151 4.14 16.59 -15.23
CA PHE A 151 5.39 16.60 -14.50
C PHE A 151 6.50 17.13 -15.42
N PRO A 152 7.41 17.98 -14.92
CA PRO A 152 8.57 18.42 -15.68
C PRO A 152 9.33 17.21 -16.24
N PRO A 153 9.94 17.29 -17.43
CA PRO A 153 10.76 16.20 -17.93
C PRO A 153 12.01 15.98 -17.04
N PRO A 154 12.63 14.80 -17.07
CA PRO A 154 13.88 14.54 -16.36
C PRO A 154 14.95 15.58 -16.71
N GLN A 155 15.70 16.04 -15.72
CA GLN A 155 16.80 16.98 -15.96
C GLN A 155 17.92 16.33 -16.78
N PRO A 156 18.45 16.98 -17.84
CA PRO A 156 19.56 16.46 -18.61
C PRO A 156 20.78 16.17 -17.70
N GLY A 157 21.31 14.95 -17.79
CA GLY A 157 22.50 14.54 -17.02
C GLY A 157 22.23 14.07 -15.58
N ALA A 158 20.98 14.06 -15.11
CA ALA A 158 20.64 13.53 -13.78
C ALA A 158 20.91 12.01 -13.63
N GLY A 159 21.00 11.28 -14.76
CA GLY A 159 21.11 9.83 -14.76
C GLY A 159 19.78 9.14 -14.45
N ASP A 160 19.85 7.86 -14.07
CA ASP A 160 18.70 7.08 -13.62
C ASP A 160 19.12 6.11 -12.51
N TYR A 161 18.21 5.24 -12.07
CA TYR A 161 18.51 4.22 -11.07
C TYR A 161 19.74 3.36 -11.41
N SER A 162 19.97 3.03 -12.68
CA SER A 162 21.10 2.17 -13.09
C SER A 162 22.45 2.86 -12.88
N THR A 163 22.50 4.18 -12.97
CA THR A 163 23.75 4.95 -12.80
C THR A 163 23.94 5.49 -11.39
N THR A 164 22.86 5.74 -10.65
CA THR A 164 22.92 6.43 -9.34
C THR A 164 22.56 5.53 -8.16
N GLY A 165 21.96 4.36 -8.40
CA GLY A 165 21.43 3.47 -7.36
C GLY A 165 20.14 3.95 -6.69
N LYS A 166 19.53 5.05 -7.17
CA LYS A 166 18.25 5.59 -6.69
C LYS A 166 17.45 6.17 -7.87
N PRO A 167 16.11 6.11 -7.88
CA PRO A 167 15.37 6.82 -8.91
C PRO A 167 15.62 8.33 -8.79
N GLN A 168 15.63 8.99 -9.93
CA GLN A 168 15.86 10.41 -10.13
C GLN A 168 14.60 11.11 -10.66
N HIS A 169 13.65 10.36 -11.22
CA HIS A 169 12.44 10.91 -11.81
C HIS A 169 11.19 10.04 -11.66
N THR A 170 10.01 10.65 -11.61
CA THR A 170 8.73 9.94 -11.45
C THR A 170 8.46 8.93 -12.57
N SER A 171 8.96 9.19 -13.79
CA SER A 171 8.80 8.30 -14.95
C SER A 171 9.59 6.99 -14.84
N GLU A 172 10.45 6.84 -13.83
CA GLU A 172 11.13 5.56 -13.58
C GLU A 172 10.24 4.58 -12.83
N PHE A 173 9.21 5.06 -12.14
CA PHE A 173 8.25 4.20 -11.46
C PHE A 173 7.27 3.59 -12.45
N ALA A 174 6.78 2.40 -12.09
CA ALA A 174 5.72 1.73 -12.82
C ALA A 174 4.40 2.53 -12.77
N ASP A 175 3.71 2.58 -13.91
CA ASP A 175 2.33 3.05 -14.07
C ASP A 175 1.60 1.98 -14.88
N TYR A 176 0.74 1.21 -14.21
CA TYR A 176 0.11 0.01 -14.77
C TYR A 176 -1.41 0.04 -14.65
N GLY A 177 -2.00 1.14 -14.18
CA GLY A 177 -3.45 1.29 -13.98
C GLY A 177 -4.28 0.91 -15.21
N ASP A 178 -3.78 1.19 -16.41
CA ASP A 178 -4.45 0.86 -17.67
C ASP A 178 -4.65 -0.66 -17.87
N LEU A 179 -3.77 -1.51 -17.32
CA LEU A 179 -3.89 -2.98 -17.45
C LEU A 179 -5.06 -3.55 -16.65
N ILE A 180 -5.63 -2.79 -15.71
CA ILE A 180 -6.78 -3.22 -14.88
C ILE A 180 -7.99 -2.29 -15.02
N ARG A 181 -8.01 -1.44 -16.04
CA ARG A 181 -9.07 -0.43 -16.23
C ARG A 181 -10.48 -1.02 -16.39
N ASP A 182 -10.57 -2.31 -16.72
CA ASP A 182 -11.82 -3.06 -16.85
C ASP A 182 -12.44 -3.50 -15.51
N ILE A 183 -11.66 -3.54 -14.41
CA ILE A 183 -12.18 -4.00 -13.10
C ILE A 183 -12.33 -2.87 -12.09
N ILE A 184 -11.69 -1.73 -12.31
CA ILE A 184 -11.76 -0.57 -11.42
C ILE A 184 -12.72 0.49 -11.96
N PRO A 185 -13.42 1.25 -11.09
CA PRO A 185 -14.23 2.38 -11.54
C PRO A 185 -13.37 3.44 -12.23
N ASN A 186 -13.79 3.85 -13.44
CA ASN A 186 -13.12 4.92 -14.16
C ASN A 186 -13.48 6.29 -13.55
N PRO A 187 -12.52 7.23 -13.42
CA PRO A 187 -12.85 8.59 -13.05
C PRO A 187 -13.69 9.27 -14.12
N GLU A 188 -14.78 9.89 -13.69
CA GLU A 188 -15.68 10.68 -14.53
C GLU A 188 -15.45 12.17 -14.26
N GLU A 189 -15.34 12.97 -15.31
CA GLU A 189 -15.28 14.42 -15.18
C GLU A 189 -16.66 14.98 -14.86
N ILE A 190 -16.73 15.83 -13.84
CA ILE A 190 -17.98 16.41 -13.37
C ILE A 190 -18.25 17.69 -14.16
N ASP A 191 -19.47 17.84 -14.68
CA ASP A 191 -19.91 19.09 -15.31
C ASP A 191 -19.76 20.25 -14.29
N PRO A 192 -19.18 21.41 -14.67
CA PRO A 192 -19.00 22.53 -13.76
C PRO A 192 -20.27 22.96 -13.01
N LYS A 193 -21.47 22.76 -13.57
CA LYS A 193 -22.75 23.09 -12.89
C LYS A 193 -23.10 22.12 -11.75
N ASP A 194 -22.59 20.89 -11.82
CA ASP A 194 -22.86 19.79 -10.89
C ASP A 194 -21.66 19.57 -9.95
N ASN A 195 -20.60 20.38 -10.07
CA ASN A 195 -19.41 20.29 -9.23
C ASN A 195 -19.74 20.75 -7.79
N PRO A 196 -19.64 19.87 -6.78
CA PRO A 196 -19.94 20.24 -5.41
C PRO A 196 -18.84 21.09 -4.76
N PHE A 197 -17.67 21.23 -5.40
CA PHE A 197 -16.53 21.96 -4.88
C PHE A 197 -16.33 23.30 -5.62
N PRO A 198 -15.88 24.36 -4.93
CA PRO A 198 -15.65 25.68 -5.51
C PRO A 198 -14.31 25.72 -6.27
N VAL A 199 -14.13 24.82 -7.24
CA VAL A 199 -12.92 24.67 -8.07
C VAL A 199 -13.32 24.50 -9.54
N ALA A 200 -12.42 24.84 -10.46
CA ALA A 200 -12.73 24.86 -11.89
C ALA A 200 -13.01 23.47 -12.48
N HIS A 201 -12.29 22.45 -12.01
CA HIS A 201 -12.39 21.09 -12.54
C HIS A 201 -12.44 20.07 -11.39
N ALA A 202 -13.33 19.09 -11.54
CA ALA A 202 -13.43 17.96 -10.63
C ALA A 202 -13.63 16.66 -11.41
N ARG A 203 -13.00 15.60 -10.95
CA ARG A 203 -13.30 14.21 -11.35
C ARG A 203 -13.78 13.43 -10.15
N ARG A 204 -14.69 12.49 -10.36
CA ARG A 204 -15.17 11.57 -9.33
C ARG A 204 -14.90 10.14 -9.77
N ALA A 205 -14.38 9.32 -8.86
CA ALA A 205 -14.31 7.87 -9.02
C ALA A 205 -14.77 7.20 -7.72
N ASN A 206 -15.41 6.04 -7.82
CA ASN A 206 -15.56 5.18 -6.66
C ASN A 206 -14.23 4.49 -6.38
N MET A 207 -13.67 4.71 -5.19
CA MET A 207 -12.39 4.17 -4.80
C MET A 207 -12.57 3.15 -3.67
N MET A 208 -11.92 1.99 -3.82
CA MET A 208 -11.86 1.01 -2.73
C MET A 208 -10.96 1.55 -1.61
N MET A 209 -11.43 1.39 -0.38
CA MET A 209 -10.76 1.84 0.84
C MET A 209 -10.65 0.71 1.87
N PHE A 210 -9.61 0.81 2.70
CA PHE A 210 -9.26 -0.13 3.76
C PHE A 210 -9.48 0.54 5.12
N ASN A 211 -10.48 0.10 5.88
CA ASN A 211 -10.67 0.54 7.27
C ASN A 211 -9.78 -0.32 8.17
N PHE A 212 -8.57 0.18 8.46
CA PHE A 212 -7.47 -0.61 9.05
C PHE A 212 -7.84 -1.32 10.35
N GLY A 213 -8.53 -0.65 11.26
CA GLY A 213 -8.92 -1.23 12.54
C GLY A 213 -9.89 -2.41 12.35
N ALA A 214 -10.99 -2.18 11.62
CA ALA A 214 -12.00 -3.20 11.35
C ALA A 214 -11.42 -4.38 10.56
N TYR A 215 -10.69 -4.09 9.47
CA TYR A 215 -10.12 -5.12 8.63
C TYR A 215 -9.01 -5.90 9.31
N GLY A 216 -8.12 -5.21 10.03
CA GLY A 216 -7.05 -5.88 10.76
C GLY A 216 -7.56 -6.78 11.88
N HIS A 217 -8.60 -6.34 12.62
CA HIS A 217 -9.24 -7.17 13.63
C HIS A 217 -9.91 -8.40 13.03
N LEU A 218 -10.58 -8.24 11.89
CA LEU A 218 -11.22 -9.34 11.16
C LEU A 218 -10.19 -10.39 10.73
N LEU A 219 -9.11 -9.98 10.06
CA LEU A 219 -8.07 -10.89 9.57
C LEU A 219 -7.36 -11.63 10.70
N LEU A 220 -7.04 -10.93 11.81
CA LEU A 220 -6.45 -11.58 12.99
C LEU A 220 -7.42 -12.60 13.60
N SER A 221 -8.70 -12.27 13.67
CA SER A 221 -9.73 -13.17 14.18
C SER A 221 -9.87 -14.41 13.30
N GLU A 222 -9.93 -14.25 11.97
CA GLU A 222 -9.95 -15.37 11.02
C GLU A 222 -8.71 -16.26 11.19
N PHE A 223 -7.52 -15.66 11.33
CA PHE A 223 -6.26 -16.40 11.46
C PHE A 223 -6.27 -17.31 12.69
N TYR A 224 -6.67 -16.75 13.85
CA TYR A 224 -6.79 -17.52 15.09
C TYR A 224 -7.90 -18.58 15.01
N GLN A 225 -9.06 -18.26 14.41
CA GLN A 225 -10.17 -19.20 14.26
C GLN A 225 -9.81 -20.38 13.36
N ALA A 226 -8.97 -20.15 12.35
CA ALA A 226 -8.40 -21.19 11.49
C ALA A 226 -7.22 -21.96 12.14
N GLY A 227 -7.00 -21.80 13.45
CA GLY A 227 -5.99 -22.55 14.22
C GLY A 227 -4.57 -21.99 14.13
N GLY A 228 -4.41 -20.78 13.59
CA GLY A 228 -3.14 -20.10 13.44
C GLY A 228 -2.52 -19.75 14.78
N LYS A 229 -1.19 -19.76 14.83
CA LYS A 229 -0.42 -19.39 16.03
C LYS A 229 0.40 -18.14 15.77
N ILE A 230 0.48 -17.25 16.75
CA ILE A 230 1.40 -16.11 16.70
C ILE A 230 2.39 -16.23 17.84
N VAL A 231 3.68 -16.08 17.52
CA VAL A 231 4.79 -16.05 18.47
C VAL A 231 5.45 -14.68 18.37
N ILE A 232 5.48 -13.97 19.49
CA ILE A 232 6.20 -12.69 19.58
C ILE A 232 7.70 -12.98 19.58
N ARG A 233 8.38 -12.59 18.50
CA ARG A 233 9.79 -12.87 18.26
C ARG A 233 10.39 -11.88 17.27
N GLU A 234 11.55 -11.36 17.62
CA GLU A 234 12.39 -10.54 16.75
C GLU A 234 13.54 -11.38 16.19
N PHE A 235 13.96 -11.08 14.96
CA PHE A 235 15.09 -11.69 14.27
C PHE A 235 16.06 -10.59 13.87
N HIS A 236 17.35 -10.87 13.96
CA HIS A 236 18.42 -9.89 13.73
C HIS A 236 19.30 -10.25 12.54
N ASN A 237 19.32 -11.51 12.12
CA ASN A 237 20.02 -11.98 10.93
C ASN A 237 19.35 -13.24 10.34
N PRO A 238 19.63 -13.61 9.07
CA PRO A 238 18.99 -14.77 8.43
C PRO A 238 19.28 -16.10 9.14
N GLY A 239 20.43 -16.22 9.81
CA GLY A 239 20.82 -17.42 10.55
C GLY A 239 19.90 -17.75 11.72
N ASP A 240 19.21 -16.76 12.28
CA ASP A 240 18.26 -16.94 13.38
C ASP A 240 17.09 -17.87 12.98
N LEU A 241 16.75 -17.92 11.68
CA LEU A 241 15.70 -18.79 11.14
C LEU A 241 15.98 -20.29 11.31
N LYS A 242 17.25 -20.69 11.48
CA LYS A 242 17.61 -22.10 11.71
C LYS A 242 17.02 -22.69 12.98
N SER A 243 16.68 -21.83 13.93
CA SER A 243 16.04 -22.22 15.20
C SER A 243 14.54 -22.49 15.08
N LEU A 244 13.92 -22.18 13.93
CA LEU A 244 12.51 -22.42 13.71
C LEU A 244 12.25 -23.90 13.42
N PRO A 245 11.17 -24.49 13.96
CA PRO A 245 10.80 -25.87 13.68
C PRO A 245 10.27 -26.08 12.26
N GLU A 246 9.79 -25.03 11.59
CA GLU A 246 9.29 -25.10 10.21
C GLU A 246 10.45 -25.05 9.20
N ASP A 247 10.40 -25.89 8.17
CA ASP A 247 11.43 -25.93 7.12
C ASP A 247 11.14 -24.97 5.96
N VAL A 248 9.89 -24.50 5.86
CA VAL A 248 9.44 -23.55 4.84
C VAL A 248 8.95 -22.27 5.51
N ILE A 249 9.49 -21.15 5.04
CA ILE A 249 9.32 -19.84 5.65
C ILE A 249 8.88 -18.85 4.58
N ILE A 250 7.73 -18.21 4.78
CA ILE A 250 7.33 -17.04 3.99
C ILE A 250 7.82 -15.79 4.73
N ASN A 251 8.72 -15.05 4.10
CA ASN A 251 9.45 -13.96 4.70
C ASN A 251 8.84 -12.59 4.32
N CYS A 252 8.05 -12.01 5.23
CA CYS A 252 7.28 -10.77 5.02
C CYS A 252 7.68 -9.60 5.96
N PRO A 253 8.97 -9.26 6.12
CA PRO A 253 9.44 -8.29 7.12
C PRO A 253 9.19 -6.82 6.71
N GLY A 254 8.66 -6.58 5.50
CA GLY A 254 8.53 -5.24 4.94
C GLY A 254 9.90 -4.55 4.81
N TYR A 255 9.98 -3.28 5.21
CA TYR A 255 11.23 -2.51 5.16
C TYR A 255 12.33 -3.05 6.08
N ALA A 256 11.98 -3.81 7.13
CA ALA A 256 12.98 -4.34 8.04
C ALA A 256 14.02 -5.22 7.32
N ALA A 257 13.66 -5.88 6.20
CA ALA A 257 14.60 -6.63 5.33
C ALA A 257 15.85 -5.84 4.95
N HIS A 258 15.78 -4.50 4.90
CA HIS A 258 16.95 -3.67 4.67
C HIS A 258 18.06 -3.92 5.70
N ASP A 259 17.69 -4.14 6.97
CA ASP A 259 18.64 -4.28 8.07
C ASP A 259 18.93 -5.75 8.39
N TRP A 260 17.94 -6.58 8.73
CA TRP A 260 18.23 -7.96 9.13
C TRP A 260 18.55 -8.89 7.95
N TRP A 261 18.02 -8.60 6.75
CA TRP A 261 18.31 -9.38 5.53
C TRP A 261 19.40 -8.74 4.68
N GLN A 262 19.88 -7.56 5.07
CA GLN A 262 20.87 -6.77 4.33
C GLN A 262 20.45 -6.46 2.88
N ASP A 263 19.14 -6.40 2.61
CA ASP A 263 18.63 -6.05 1.29
C ASP A 263 18.71 -4.54 1.07
N LYS A 264 19.88 -4.07 0.63
CA LYS A 264 20.15 -2.66 0.36
C LYS A 264 19.50 -2.15 -0.93
N THR A 265 18.76 -3.00 -1.66
CA THR A 265 17.97 -2.56 -2.81
C THR A 265 16.66 -1.89 -2.38
N LEU A 266 16.24 -2.07 -1.11
CA LEU A 266 15.07 -1.39 -0.55
C LEU A 266 15.35 0.09 -0.29
N ILE A 267 14.63 0.94 -1.00
CA ILE A 267 14.69 2.40 -0.83
C ILE A 267 13.48 2.83 0.02
N PRO A 268 13.69 3.50 1.17
CA PRO A 268 12.58 4.02 1.96
C PRO A 268 11.90 5.17 1.21
N VAL A 269 10.59 5.28 1.36
CA VAL A 269 9.81 6.42 0.89
C VAL A 269 9.03 6.95 2.09
N ARG A 270 9.37 8.15 2.56
CA ARG A 270 8.67 8.79 3.66
C ARG A 270 7.32 9.32 3.17
N GLY A 271 6.27 8.98 3.90
CA GLY A 271 4.97 9.63 3.81
C GLY A 271 4.40 9.84 5.21
N GLN A 272 3.56 10.85 5.37
CA GLN A 272 2.93 11.17 6.64
C GLN A 272 1.40 11.21 6.49
N THR A 273 0.71 10.63 7.46
CA THR A 273 -0.74 10.75 7.60
C THR A 273 -1.04 11.47 8.90
N THR A 274 -1.95 12.43 8.84
CA THR A 274 -2.49 13.18 9.99
C THR A 274 -3.94 12.79 10.16
N TRP A 275 -4.40 12.67 11.41
CA TRP A 275 -5.73 12.16 11.70
C TRP A 275 -6.54 13.17 12.50
N LEU A 276 -7.74 13.43 12.03
CA LEU A 276 -8.77 14.26 12.67
C LEU A 276 -9.93 13.35 13.13
N PRO A 277 -10.78 13.81 14.07
CA PRO A 277 -11.94 13.05 14.51
C PRO A 277 -12.85 12.61 13.34
N PRO A 278 -13.48 11.42 13.44
CA PRO A 278 -14.35 10.90 12.38
C PRO A 278 -15.56 11.80 12.11
N GLN A 279 -16.00 11.84 10.86
CA GLN A 279 -17.20 12.54 10.38
C GLN A 279 -18.12 11.53 9.68
N ALA A 280 -19.13 11.04 10.39
CA ALA A 280 -19.94 9.90 9.94
C ALA A 280 -20.85 10.21 8.73
N ASP A 281 -21.13 11.48 8.49
CA ASP A 281 -21.98 12.04 7.43
C ASP A 281 -21.19 12.47 6.19
N ALA A 282 -19.86 12.55 6.26
CA ALA A 282 -18.99 13.02 5.19
C ALA A 282 -18.01 11.94 4.72
N LEU A 283 -18.51 10.78 4.27
CA LEU A 283 -17.69 9.63 3.89
C LEU A 283 -17.26 9.68 2.41
N TYR A 284 -16.32 10.57 2.09
CA TYR A 284 -15.69 10.70 0.77
C TYR A 284 -14.20 11.06 0.89
N GLY A 285 -13.50 10.95 -0.23
CA GLY A 285 -12.12 11.40 -0.40
C GLY A 285 -12.02 12.66 -1.26
N VAL A 286 -10.99 13.47 -1.03
CA VAL A 286 -10.65 14.64 -1.84
C VAL A 286 -9.16 14.72 -2.03
N GLU A 287 -8.72 14.84 -3.28
CA GLU A 287 -7.35 15.18 -3.65
C GLU A 287 -7.31 16.58 -4.25
N TYR A 288 -6.54 17.49 -3.63
CA TYR A 288 -6.42 18.86 -4.10
C TYR A 288 -5.07 19.45 -3.70
N LYS A 289 -4.47 20.24 -4.60
CA LYS A 289 -3.21 20.97 -4.37
C LYS A 289 -2.12 20.16 -3.66
N GLY A 290 -1.93 18.92 -4.11
CA GLY A 290 -0.83 18.08 -3.61
C GLY A 290 -1.09 17.53 -2.21
N ALA A 291 -2.33 17.52 -1.74
CA ALA A 291 -2.77 16.84 -0.53
C ALA A 291 -3.95 15.91 -0.83
N ALA A 292 -4.12 14.89 0.01
CA ALA A 292 -5.26 14.00 0.02
C ALA A 292 -5.96 14.05 1.38
N LEU A 293 -7.28 14.05 1.36
CA LEU A 293 -8.16 13.87 2.50
C LEU A 293 -9.00 12.62 2.24
N LEU A 294 -9.06 11.74 3.22
CA LEU A 294 -9.81 10.49 3.16
C LEU A 294 -10.62 10.36 4.44
N SER A 295 -11.94 10.56 4.33
CA SER A 295 -12.85 10.36 5.45
C SER A 295 -13.21 8.89 5.58
N LYS A 296 -12.80 8.30 6.70
CA LYS A 296 -12.98 6.89 7.03
C LYS A 296 -13.81 6.74 8.29
N THR A 297 -14.27 5.52 8.54
CA THR A 297 -15.06 5.21 9.74
C THR A 297 -14.28 5.43 11.04
N ASP A 298 -12.95 5.36 10.99
CA ASP A 298 -12.03 5.51 12.12
C ASP A 298 -11.40 6.91 12.23
N GLY A 299 -11.67 7.82 11.28
CA GLY A 299 -11.20 9.19 11.32
C GLY A 299 -11.11 9.85 9.95
N VAL A 300 -10.93 11.17 9.94
CA VAL A 300 -10.60 11.89 8.72
C VAL A 300 -9.09 11.96 8.61
N MET A 301 -8.54 11.29 7.60
CA MET A 301 -7.11 11.21 7.40
C MET A 301 -6.67 12.22 6.32
N VAL A 302 -5.64 13.00 6.62
CA VAL A 302 -5.05 14.00 5.73
C VAL A 302 -3.60 13.66 5.46
N GLN A 303 -3.16 13.72 4.21
CA GLN A 303 -1.81 13.37 3.78
C GLN A 303 -1.28 14.41 2.79
N ALA A 304 -0.03 14.81 2.95
CA ALA A 304 0.71 15.50 1.91
C ALA A 304 1.16 14.50 0.84
N LEU A 305 0.92 14.81 -0.43
CA LEU A 305 1.34 14.03 -1.59
C LEU A 305 2.52 14.69 -2.29
N ASP A 306 2.35 15.91 -2.79
CA ASP A 306 3.39 16.69 -3.45
C ASP A 306 3.02 18.20 -3.50
N PHE A 307 3.49 18.96 -2.51
CA PHE A 307 3.32 20.43 -2.49
C PHE A 307 4.18 21.16 -3.53
N SER A 308 5.21 20.51 -4.08
CA SER A 308 6.04 21.12 -5.12
C SER A 308 5.37 21.08 -6.49
N HIS A 309 4.38 20.19 -6.67
CA HIS A 309 3.74 19.88 -7.95
C HIS A 309 4.70 19.44 -9.06
N THR A 310 5.92 19.04 -8.70
CA THR A 310 6.99 18.73 -9.66
C THR A 310 7.70 17.42 -9.38
N LEU A 311 7.59 16.87 -8.16
CA LEU A 311 8.29 15.66 -7.76
C LEU A 311 7.45 14.42 -8.00
N GLY A 312 6.13 14.50 -7.86
CA GLY A 312 5.23 13.35 -8.01
C GLY A 312 5.65 12.18 -7.12
N GLU A 313 5.89 11.02 -7.73
CA GLU A 313 6.31 9.81 -7.00
C GLU A 313 7.71 9.95 -6.36
N MET A 314 8.49 10.98 -6.69
CA MET A 314 9.79 11.23 -6.04
C MET A 314 9.69 11.80 -4.62
N VAL A 315 8.51 12.27 -4.20
CA VAL A 315 8.34 12.80 -2.83
C VAL A 315 8.68 11.72 -1.81
N GLY A 316 9.55 12.07 -0.85
CA GLY A 316 9.96 11.21 0.25
C GLY A 316 10.96 10.11 -0.10
N VAL A 317 11.35 9.95 -1.37
CA VAL A 317 12.29 8.91 -1.79
C VAL A 317 13.64 9.06 -1.08
N GLY A 318 14.15 7.95 -0.54
CA GLY A 318 15.41 7.89 0.17
C GLY A 318 15.36 8.48 1.58
N ASN A 319 14.19 8.93 2.05
CA ASN A 319 14.00 9.45 3.39
C ASN A 319 13.43 8.36 4.31
N SER A 320 14.20 7.96 5.33
CA SER A 320 13.80 6.99 6.35
C SER A 320 13.31 7.63 7.66
N PHE A 321 13.18 8.96 7.71
CA PHE A 321 12.83 9.68 8.93
C PHE A 321 11.38 9.42 9.33
N GLU A 322 11.18 8.84 10.53
CA GLU A 322 9.86 8.39 10.98
C GLU A 322 9.15 9.37 11.92
N HIS A 323 9.78 10.49 12.30
CA HIS A 323 9.10 11.47 13.16
C HIS A 323 8.10 12.31 12.35
N ALA A 324 6.97 12.59 13.01
CA ALA A 324 5.96 13.47 12.47
C ALA A 324 6.49 14.90 12.34
N ASP A 325 6.18 15.54 11.21
CA ASP A 325 6.41 16.94 10.95
C ASP A 325 5.08 17.69 11.09
N ARG A 326 4.99 18.53 12.12
CA ARG A 326 3.78 19.31 12.39
C ARG A 326 3.48 20.32 11.28
N SER A 327 4.50 20.91 10.67
CA SER A 327 4.32 21.92 9.62
C SER A 327 3.73 21.31 8.35
N GLU A 328 4.18 20.11 7.98
CA GLU A 328 3.61 19.33 6.87
C GLU A 328 2.13 19.02 7.12
N ALA A 329 1.78 18.64 8.35
CA ALA A 329 0.40 18.37 8.75
C ALA A 329 -0.48 19.63 8.66
N GLU A 330 -0.02 20.74 9.25
CA GLU A 330 -0.76 22.02 9.25
C GLU A 330 -0.95 22.55 7.82
N GLN A 331 0.06 22.43 6.95
CA GLN A 331 -0.04 22.81 5.55
C GLN A 331 -1.07 21.96 4.79
N ALA A 332 -1.05 20.63 4.98
CA ALA A 332 -1.99 19.74 4.32
C ALA A 332 -3.43 20.00 4.79
N ILE A 333 -3.65 20.23 6.08
CA ILE A 333 -4.96 20.57 6.65
C ILE A 333 -5.44 21.92 6.11
N GLY A 334 -4.56 22.92 6.06
CA GLY A 334 -4.89 24.28 5.59
C GLY A 334 -5.41 24.32 4.15
N ILE A 335 -4.99 23.39 3.28
CA ILE A 335 -5.53 23.26 1.91
C ILE A 335 -7.02 22.93 1.94
N PHE A 336 -7.43 21.99 2.79
CA PHE A 336 -8.82 21.58 2.90
C PHE A 336 -9.65 22.58 3.71
N GLU A 337 -9.06 23.22 4.71
CA GLU A 337 -9.69 24.34 5.43
C GLU A 337 -10.06 25.48 4.45
N ASP A 338 -9.13 25.92 3.59
CA ASP A 338 -9.40 26.92 2.55
C ASP A 338 -10.50 26.45 1.58
N LEU A 339 -10.41 25.20 1.10
CA LEU A 339 -11.38 24.65 0.17
C LEU A 339 -12.80 24.68 0.76
N PHE A 340 -12.97 24.19 2.00
CA PHE A 340 -14.27 24.10 2.65
C PHE A 340 -14.78 25.46 3.13
N ALA A 341 -13.90 26.41 3.51
CA ALA A 341 -14.32 27.77 3.85
C ALA A 341 -14.95 28.52 2.65
N ARG A 342 -14.60 28.12 1.41
CA ARG A 342 -15.17 28.65 0.17
C ARG A 342 -16.49 27.97 -0.23
N MET A 343 -16.84 26.83 0.40
CA MET A 343 -18.16 26.22 0.23
C MET A 343 -19.18 27.06 1.00
N GLY A 344 -20.19 27.59 0.31
CA GLY A 344 -21.20 28.43 0.94
C GLY A 344 -21.92 27.73 2.10
N LYS A 345 -22.47 28.51 3.06
CA LYS A 345 -23.18 28.00 4.25
C LYS A 345 -24.44 27.15 3.95
N GLU A 346 -24.83 26.98 2.69
CA GLU A 346 -25.99 26.17 2.27
C GLU A 346 -25.64 24.68 2.05
N HIS A 347 -24.37 24.29 2.27
CA HIS A 347 -23.87 22.91 2.06
C HIS A 347 -23.28 22.27 3.32
N VAL A 348 -23.60 22.79 4.52
CA VAL A 348 -23.21 22.21 5.82
C VAL A 348 -24.39 21.52 6.47
#